data_AF-A0A5N5G989-F1
#
_entry.id   AF-A0A5N5G989-F1
#
_cell.length_a   1.000
_cell.length_b   1.000
_cell.length_c   1.000
_cell.angle_alpha   90.00
_cell.angle_beta   90.00
_cell.angle_gamma   90.00
#
_symmetry.space_group_name_H-M   'P 1'
#
loop_
_entity.id
_entity.type
_entity.pdbx_description
1 polymer ?
#
loop_
_entity_poly.entity_id
_entity_poly.type
_entity_poly.pdbx_seq_one_letter_code
_entity_poly.pdbx_strand_id
1 'polypeptide(L)'
;MTVLSGGHTLGRSQCSHSEPAYTTKPTSTPALPLLVRILVPLQVAIQILLLSIDIAPNRFDNEYYKALVARRGLLHSDQELFNGECQDALVRTYS
;
A
#
# COMPACT_ATOMS: atom_id res chain seq x y z
N MET A 1 -12.79 1.20 10.61
CA MET A 1 -11.87 0.33 9.85
C MET A 1 -10.42 0.77 9.94
N THR A 2 -10.11 2.07 9.84
CA THR A 2 -8.73 2.63 9.78
C THR A 2 -7.72 2.06 10.80
N VAL A 3 -8.12 1.83 12.05
CA VAL A 3 -7.22 1.25 13.08
C VAL A 3 -6.86 -0.20 12.78
N LEU A 4 -7.82 -1.03 12.36
CA LEU A 4 -7.58 -2.45 12.09
C LEU A 4 -6.74 -2.65 10.83
N SER A 5 -6.88 -1.76 9.84
CA SER A 5 -6.03 -1.73 8.65
C SER A 5 -4.55 -1.51 8.99
N GLY A 6 -4.24 -0.91 10.14
CA GLY A 6 -2.87 -0.80 10.65
C GLY A 6 -2.18 -2.14 10.87
N GLY A 7 -2.92 -3.24 10.98
CA GLY A 7 -2.34 -4.60 11.01
C GLY A 7 -1.50 -4.93 9.78
N HIS A 8 -1.73 -4.26 8.65
CA HIS A 8 -0.93 -4.39 7.43
C HIS A 8 0.50 -3.81 7.55
N THR A 9 0.84 -3.14 8.66
CA THR A 9 2.26 -2.84 9.01
C THR A 9 3.09 -4.12 9.14
N LEU A 10 2.44 -5.22 9.54
CA LEU A 10 3.04 -6.54 9.56
C LEU A 10 2.62 -7.35 8.34
N GLY A 11 3.59 -8.05 7.76
CA GLY A 11 3.33 -9.09 6.77
C GLY A 11 3.47 -8.65 5.32
N ARG A 12 2.94 -9.51 4.45
CA ARG A 12 3.17 -9.47 3.00
C ARG A 12 1.89 -9.81 2.26
N SER A 13 1.66 -9.17 1.13
CA SER A 13 0.58 -9.52 0.21
C SER A 13 1.13 -10.36 -0.95
N GLN A 14 0.29 -11.21 -1.52
CA GLN A 14 0.59 -11.78 -2.84
C GLN A 14 0.41 -10.69 -3.88
N CYS A 15 1.29 -10.66 -4.88
CA CYS A 15 1.19 -9.69 -5.98
C CYS A 15 -0.15 -9.76 -6.75
N SER A 16 -0.83 -10.91 -6.78
CA SER A 16 -2.18 -11.06 -7.36
C SER A 16 -3.25 -10.18 -6.70
N HIS A 17 -3.04 -9.76 -5.45
CA HIS A 17 -3.95 -8.89 -4.70
C HIS A 17 -3.48 -7.43 -4.69
N SER A 18 -2.29 -7.16 -5.22
CA SER A 18 -1.69 -5.83 -5.25
C SER A 18 -1.97 -5.19 -6.60
N GLU A 19 -3.21 -4.73 -6.78
CA GLU A 19 -3.59 -3.93 -7.94
C GLU A 19 -2.94 -2.55 -7.85
N PRO A 20 -2.40 -2.00 -8.95
CA PRO A 20 -1.86 -0.63 -8.94
C PRO A 20 -2.99 0.34 -8.59
N ALA A 21 -2.93 0.90 -7.38
CA ALA A 21 -4.00 1.69 -6.76
C ALA A 21 -4.41 2.97 -7.54
N TYR A 22 -3.84 3.26 -8.71
CA TYR A 22 -4.08 4.52 -9.41
C TYR A 22 -3.71 4.44 -10.90
N THR A 23 -4.66 4.10 -11.76
CA THR A 23 -4.54 4.28 -13.22
C THR A 23 -5.45 5.38 -13.78
N THR A 24 -6.24 6.09 -12.95
CA THR A 24 -7.32 6.97 -13.46
C THR A 24 -7.34 8.43 -13.01
N LYS A 25 -6.31 8.96 -12.36
CA LYS A 25 -6.20 10.42 -12.15
C LYS A 25 -4.77 10.92 -12.38
N PRO A 26 -4.54 11.93 -13.25
CA PRO A 26 -3.22 12.48 -13.46
C PRO A 26 -3.05 13.65 -12.50
N THR A 27 -2.46 13.44 -11.33
CA THR A 27 -1.84 14.53 -10.55
C THR A 27 -0.98 13.92 -9.45
N SER A 28 0.33 13.91 -9.66
CA SER A 28 1.36 13.69 -8.65
C SER A 28 1.28 12.35 -7.88
N THR A 29 1.50 11.23 -8.57
CA THR A 29 1.71 9.90 -7.95
C THR A 29 3.18 9.66 -7.62
N PRO A 30 3.53 9.19 -6.40
CA PRO A 30 4.77 8.45 -6.22
C PRO A 30 4.61 7.13 -6.96
N ALA A 31 5.55 6.84 -7.85
CA ALA A 31 5.57 5.57 -8.57
C ALA A 31 5.60 4.42 -7.56
N LEU A 32 4.76 3.40 -7.79
CA LEU A 32 5.00 2.05 -7.25
C LEU A 32 6.50 1.74 -7.39
N PRO A 33 7.13 1.10 -6.38
CA PRO A 33 8.54 0.77 -6.48
C PRO A 33 8.79 0.06 -7.81
N LEU A 34 9.79 0.52 -8.57
CA LEU A 34 10.10 0.01 -9.92
C LEU A 34 10.11 -1.53 -9.97
N LEU A 35 10.58 -2.13 -8.86
CA LEU A 35 10.56 -3.58 -8.63
C LEU A 35 9.16 -4.19 -8.84
N VAL A 36 8.10 -3.64 -8.24
CA VAL A 36 6.72 -4.13 -8.37
C VAL A 36 6.23 -4.03 -9.80
N ARG A 37 6.51 -2.91 -10.47
CA ARG A 37 6.13 -2.69 -11.88
C ARG A 37 6.80 -3.67 -12.84
N ILE A 38 8.04 -4.07 -12.57
CA ILE A 38 8.77 -5.05 -13.38
C ILE A 38 8.26 -6.47 -13.10
N LEU A 39 7.91 -6.75 -11.85
CA LEU A 39 7.53 -8.08 -11.41
C LEU A 39 6.08 -8.43 -11.77
N VAL A 40 5.13 -7.48 -11.71
CA VAL A 40 3.69 -7.68 -12.00
C VAL A 40 3.36 -8.19 -13.43
N PRO A 41 4.02 -7.76 -14.53
CA PRO A 41 3.76 -8.29 -15.87
C PRO A 41 4.44 -9.64 -16.15
N LEU A 42 5.28 -10.14 -15.22
CA LEU A 42 5.98 -11.41 -15.38
C LEU A 42 5.13 -12.57 -14.81
N GLN A 43 3.90 -12.74 -15.33
CA GLN A 43 2.80 -13.61 -14.82
C GLN A 43 3.18 -15.00 -14.28
N VAL A 44 4.31 -15.59 -14.69
CA VAL A 44 4.75 -16.94 -14.31
C VAL A 44 5.49 -16.99 -12.96
N ALA A 45 6.03 -15.88 -12.44
CA ALA A 45 6.79 -15.87 -11.17
C ALA A 45 6.02 -15.32 -9.94
N ILE A 46 4.79 -14.84 -10.15
CA ILE A 46 4.15 -13.85 -9.27
C ILE A 46 3.24 -14.46 -8.22
N GLN A 47 2.65 -15.62 -8.50
CA GLN A 47 1.66 -16.25 -7.60
C GLN A 47 2.25 -16.61 -6.23
N ILE A 48 3.58 -16.63 -6.11
CA ILE A 48 4.34 -16.98 -4.90
C ILE A 48 5.13 -15.76 -4.38
N LEU A 49 5.16 -14.64 -5.11
CA LEU A 49 5.94 -13.47 -4.69
C LEU A 49 5.19 -12.70 -3.61
N LEU A 50 5.70 -12.82 -2.39
CA LEU A 50 5.23 -12.08 -1.23
C LEU A 50 5.93 -10.73 -1.18
N LEU A 51 5.17 -9.66 -1.36
CA LEU A 51 5.68 -8.29 -1.26
C LEU A 51 5.32 -7.71 0.11
N SER A 52 6.30 -7.10 0.78
CA SER A 52 6.07 -6.39 2.03
C SER A 52 5.10 -5.23 1.81
N ILE A 53 4.06 -5.15 2.65
CA ILE A 53 3.06 -4.08 2.59
C ILE A 53 3.64 -2.78 3.16
N ASP A 54 4.59 -2.88 4.09
CA ASP A 54 5.25 -1.77 4.77
C ASP A 54 6.79 -1.84 4.63
N ILE A 55 7.47 -0.72 4.88
CA ILE A 55 8.94 -0.59 4.89
C ILE A 55 9.55 -1.43 6.03
N ALA A 56 8.80 -1.62 7.13
CA ALA A 56 9.21 -2.39 8.30
C ALA A 56 8.32 -3.63 8.53
N PRO A 57 8.26 -4.61 7.60
CA PRO A 57 7.25 -5.68 7.58
C PRO A 57 7.26 -6.64 8.77
N ASN A 58 8.30 -6.58 9.60
CA ASN A 58 8.50 -7.44 10.78
C ASN A 58 8.45 -6.65 12.09
N ARG A 59 8.08 -5.36 12.05
CA ARG A 59 7.93 -4.50 13.23
C ARG A 59 6.54 -3.92 13.22
N PHE A 60 5.86 -4.00 14.36
CA PHE A 60 4.58 -3.32 14.53
C PHE A 60 4.85 -1.86 14.87
N ASP A 61 4.59 -0.97 13.91
CA ASP A 61 4.75 0.47 14.08
C ASP A 61 3.70 1.23 13.26
N ASN A 62 3.95 2.52 12.98
CA ASN A 62 3.04 3.38 12.25
C ASN A 62 3.53 3.76 10.85
N GLU A 63 4.60 3.11 10.35
CA GLU A 63 5.11 3.36 9.00
C GLU A 63 4.06 3.06 7.92
N TYR A 64 3.16 2.09 8.17
CA TYR A 64 1.97 1.85 7.36
C TYR A 64 1.17 3.14 7.09
N TYR A 65 0.81 3.90 8.12
CA TYR A 65 0.03 5.12 7.95
C TYR A 65 0.84 6.23 7.26
N LYS A 66 2.14 6.34 7.55
CA LYS A 66 3.05 7.26 6.85
C LYS A 66 3.14 6.94 5.36
N ALA A 67 3.14 5.66 4.99
CA ALA A 67 3.12 5.22 3.61
C ALA A 67 1.83 5.65 2.90
N LEU A 68 0.67 5.57 3.56
CA LEU A 68 -0.60 6.05 2.99
C LEU A 68 -0.61 7.57 2.75
N VAL A 69 -0.09 8.35 3.71
CA VAL A 69 0.08 9.81 3.57
C VAL A 69 1.01 10.13 2.39
N ALA A 70 2.06 9.33 2.22
CA ALA A 70 2.98 9.42 1.09
C ALA A 70 2.41 8.83 -0.22
N ARG A 71 1.14 8.38 -0.25
CA ARG A 71 0.47 7.73 -1.39
C ARG A 71 1.20 6.47 -1.90
N ARG A 72 1.73 5.67 -0.98
CA ARG A 72 2.49 4.44 -1.23
C ARG A 72 1.76 3.18 -0.75
N GLY A 73 0.43 3.20 -0.63
CA GLY A 73 -0.35 2.02 -0.30
C GLY A 73 -0.17 0.91 -1.35
N LEU A 74 0.09 -0.32 -0.90
CA LEU A 74 0.31 -1.45 -1.81
C LEU A 74 -1.00 -2.03 -2.34
N LEU A 75 -2.03 -2.13 -1.50
CA LEU A 75 -3.36 -2.57 -1.88
C LEU A 75 -4.23 -1.36 -2.21
N HIS A 76 -5.11 -1.48 -3.21
CA HIS A 76 -6.08 -0.43 -3.53
C HIS A 76 -6.92 -0.04 -2.30
N SER A 77 -7.40 -1.03 -1.54
CA SER A 77 -8.17 -0.81 -0.31
C SER A 77 -7.42 -0.05 0.79
N ASP A 78 -6.08 -0.14 0.82
CA ASP A 78 -5.27 0.62 1.76
C ASP A 78 -5.23 2.09 1.36
N GLN A 79 -5.06 2.36 0.06
CA GLN A 79 -4.99 3.74 -0.44
C GLN A 79 -6.34 4.47 -0.36
N GLU A 80 -7.47 3.74 -0.39
CA GLU A 80 -8.80 4.31 -0.15
C GLU A 80 -8.97 4.89 1.26
N LEU A 81 -8.14 4.51 2.23
CA LEU A 81 -8.15 5.13 3.56
C LEU A 81 -7.63 6.58 3.55
N PHE A 82 -6.88 6.96 2.50
CA PHE A 82 -6.30 8.30 2.32
C PHE A 82 -6.50 8.81 0.88
N ASN A 83 -7.74 9.18 0.57
CA ASN A 83 -8.18 9.60 -0.77
C ASN A 83 -8.91 10.96 -0.78
N GLY A 84 -8.79 11.75 0.31
CA GLY A 84 -9.45 13.05 0.44
C GLY A 84 -10.85 12.98 1.05
N GLU A 85 -11.15 11.90 1.78
CA GLU A 85 -12.45 11.67 2.42
C GLU A 85 -12.34 11.72 3.96
N CYS A 86 -13.43 11.37 4.66
CA CYS A 86 -13.56 11.47 6.11
C CYS A 86 -12.52 10.67 6.91
N GLN A 87 -11.85 9.69 6.28
CA GLN A 87 -10.88 8.81 6.93
C GLN A 87 -9.47 9.42 6.98
N ASP A 88 -9.19 10.44 6.14
CA ASP A 88 -7.87 11.09 6.05
C ASP A 88 -7.40 11.66 7.40
N ALA A 89 -8.33 12.19 8.20
CA ALA A 89 -8.02 12.75 9.52
C ALA A 89 -7.46 11.69 10.48
N LEU A 90 -8.01 10.47 10.45
CA LEU A 90 -7.52 9.36 11.27
C LEU A 90 -6.17 8.86 10.77
N VAL A 91 -5.99 8.74 9.45
CA VAL A 91 -4.70 8.34 8.87
C VAL A 91 -3.59 9.32 9.27
N ARG A 92 -3.85 10.64 9.22
CA ARG A 92 -2.91 11.68 9.70
C ARG A 92 -2.67 11.64 11.21
N THR A 93 -3.62 11.16 11.98
CA THR A 93 -3.48 11.05 13.45
C THR A 93 -2.58 9.89 13.82
N TYR A 94 -2.60 8.81 13.03
CA TYR A 94 -1.79 7.62 13.29
C TYR A 94 -0.42 7.64 12.59
N SER A 95 -0.23 8.47 11.55
CA SER A 95 1.04 8.65 10.82
C SER A 95 2.13 9.30 11.68
#